data_AF-D5SV47-F1
#
_entry.id   AF-D5SV47-F1
#
_cell.length_a   1.000
_cell.length_b   1.000
_cell.length_c   1.000
_cell.angle_alpha   90.00
_cell.angle_beta   90.00
_cell.angle_gamma   90.00
#
_symmetry.space_group_name_H-M   'P 1'
#
loop_
_entity.id
_entity.type
_entity.pdbx_description
1 polymer ?
#
loop_
_entity_poly.entity_id
_entity_poly.type
_entity_poly.pdbx_seq_one_letter_code
_entity_poly.pdbx_strand_id
1 'polypeptide(L)'
;MVVASMVLGSMILGSRSLQASDLNLTRISGTWQVDSATTDVLRSTVLPYKDYLLKIDGNKVRIERPDSILPVATLGLRVKPGRLLDEPMQFDLYDAQNNHVYQGIYRLNGSQLELCLAPYGKTAVDDNRPENFIPKTGDGATLVRLHWVRR
;
A
#
# COMPACT_ATOMS: atom_id res chain seq x y z
N MET A 1 -34.11 -45.59 -5.34
CA MET A 1 -34.33 -44.86 -4.08
C MET A 1 -32.98 -44.39 -3.55
N VAL A 2 -32.85 -43.07 -3.27
CA VAL A 2 -31.84 -42.34 -2.45
C VAL A 2 -30.39 -42.34 -2.99
N VAL A 3 -29.86 -41.28 -3.64
CA VAL A 3 -29.33 -39.96 -3.13
C VAL A 3 -28.08 -40.20 -2.25
N ALA A 4 -26.89 -39.57 -2.35
CA ALA A 4 -26.44 -38.22 -2.68
C ALA A 4 -24.98 -38.30 -3.21
N SER A 5 -24.57 -37.58 -4.25
CA SER A 5 -23.97 -36.23 -4.16
C SER A 5 -23.05 -35.99 -2.96
N MET A 6 -21.73 -36.09 -3.19
CA MET A 6 -20.72 -35.37 -2.41
C MET A 6 -19.87 -34.56 -3.38
N VAL A 7 -20.26 -33.29 -3.56
CA VAL A 7 -19.38 -32.22 -4.02
C VAL A 7 -19.19 -31.30 -2.82
N LEU A 8 -18.06 -31.44 -2.14
CA LEU A 8 -17.58 -30.61 -1.04
C LEU A 8 -16.06 -30.53 -1.25
N GLY A 9 -15.41 -29.39 -1.37
CA GLY A 9 -15.86 -28.01 -1.40
C GLY A 9 -14.66 -27.17 -1.79
N SER A 10 -14.81 -26.31 -2.79
CA SER A 10 -13.76 -25.41 -3.26
C SER A 10 -14.34 -24.02 -3.53
N MET A 11 -15.02 -23.43 -2.54
CA MET A 11 -15.64 -22.10 -2.72
C MET A 11 -15.60 -21.19 -1.47
N ILE A 12 -14.52 -21.19 -0.67
CA ILE A 12 -14.43 -20.27 0.49
C ILE A 12 -13.13 -19.46 0.57
N LEU A 13 -12.12 -19.71 -0.28
CA LEU A 13 -10.88 -18.91 -0.23
C LEU A 13 -10.99 -17.53 -0.90
N GLY A 14 -11.84 -17.35 -1.92
CA GLY A 14 -11.95 -16.08 -2.65
C GLY A 14 -12.67 -14.97 -1.88
N SER A 15 -13.68 -15.29 -1.08
CA SER A 15 -14.49 -14.29 -0.39
C SER A 15 -13.75 -13.66 0.80
N ARG A 16 -12.89 -14.44 1.48
CA ARG A 16 -12.15 -13.97 2.66
C ARG A 16 -11.03 -13.00 2.31
N SER A 17 -10.35 -13.19 1.18
CA SER A 17 -9.29 -12.28 0.72
C SER A 17 -9.83 -10.93 0.23
N LEU A 18 -10.98 -10.94 -0.45
CA LEU A 18 -11.70 -9.72 -0.85
C LEU A 18 -12.19 -8.95 0.38
N GLN A 19 -12.85 -9.64 1.32
CA GLN A 19 -13.34 -9.01 2.55
C GLN A 19 -12.20 -8.43 3.42
N ALA A 20 -11.04 -9.10 3.47
CA ALA A 20 -9.86 -8.58 4.16
C ALA A 20 -9.24 -7.37 3.44
N SER A 21 -9.29 -7.33 2.10
CA SER A 21 -8.82 -6.18 1.33
C SER A 21 -9.70 -4.95 1.58
N ASP A 22 -11.02 -5.11 1.55
CA ASP A 22 -11.98 -4.04 1.79
C ASP A 22 -11.89 -3.49 3.23
N LEU A 23 -11.72 -4.37 4.21
CA LEU A 23 -11.52 -3.97 5.60
C LEU A 23 -10.22 -3.15 5.76
N ASN A 24 -9.13 -3.59 5.12
CA ASN A 24 -7.87 -2.86 5.19
C ASN A 24 -7.93 -1.50 4.48
N LEU A 25 -8.58 -1.42 3.32
CA LEU A 25 -8.86 -0.14 2.65
C LEU A 25 -9.64 0.79 3.58
N THR A 26 -10.66 0.28 4.26
CA THR A 26 -11.46 1.06 5.21
C THR A 26 -10.59 1.60 6.36
N ARG A 27 -9.65 0.79 6.87
CA ARG A 27 -8.76 1.19 7.99
C ARG A 27 -7.74 2.26 7.61
N ILE A 28 -7.23 2.21 6.38
CA ILE A 28 -6.26 3.21 5.89
C ILE A 28 -6.92 4.39 5.17
N SER A 29 -8.24 4.34 4.93
CA SER A 29 -8.98 5.45 4.34
C SER A 29 -8.94 6.65 5.28
N GLY A 30 -8.61 7.83 4.75
CA GLY A 30 -8.37 9.03 5.54
C GLY A 30 -7.47 10.03 4.86
N THR A 31 -7.15 11.10 5.59
CA THR A 31 -6.14 12.08 5.19
C THR A 31 -4.87 11.86 6.01
N TRP A 32 -3.77 11.68 5.31
CA TRP A 32 -2.45 11.39 5.85
C TRP A 32 -1.47 12.46 5.42
N GLN A 33 -0.65 12.95 6.33
CA GLN A 33 0.45 13.85 6.00
C GLN A 33 1.77 13.09 6.06
N VAL A 34 2.63 13.31 5.07
CA VAL A 34 3.97 12.72 5.05
C VAL A 34 4.81 13.36 6.14
N ASP A 35 5.31 12.53 7.05
CA ASP A 35 6.14 12.95 8.17
C ASP A 35 7.64 12.85 7.82
N SER A 36 8.02 11.75 7.16
CA SER A 36 9.38 11.52 6.66
C SER A 36 9.40 10.57 5.46
N ALA A 37 10.47 10.64 4.67
CA ALA A 37 10.77 9.67 3.64
C ALA A 37 12.28 9.40 3.59
N THR A 38 12.69 8.13 3.58
CA THR A 38 14.10 7.70 3.64
C THR A 38 14.36 6.63 2.57
N THR A 39 15.30 6.90 1.67
CA THR A 39 15.66 5.99 0.54
C THR A 39 16.96 5.22 0.76
N ASP A 40 17.81 5.67 1.69
CA ASP A 40 19.05 5.00 2.07
C ASP A 40 19.30 5.23 3.56
N VAL A 41 19.74 4.20 4.29
CA VAL A 41 20.08 4.28 5.72
C VAL A 41 21.20 5.31 5.96
N LEU A 42 22.06 5.52 4.97
CA LEU A 42 23.17 6.47 5.04
C LEU A 42 22.81 7.88 4.55
N ARG A 43 21.66 8.05 3.90
CA ARG A 43 21.16 9.33 3.40
C ARG A 43 19.66 9.41 3.63
N SER A 44 19.28 9.95 4.79
CA SER A 44 17.96 10.56 4.92
C SER A 44 17.97 11.82 4.05
N THR A 45 17.66 11.66 2.76
CA THR A 45 17.17 12.78 1.98
C THR A 45 15.83 13.13 2.60
N VAL A 46 15.76 14.26 3.31
CA VAL A 46 14.49 14.92 3.58
C VAL A 46 13.91 15.26 2.21
N LEU A 47 13.13 14.33 1.66
CA LEU A 47 12.47 14.55 0.40
C LEU A 47 11.51 15.74 0.57
N PRO A 48 11.25 16.54 -0.48
CA PRO A 48 10.39 17.72 -0.44
C PRO A 48 8.90 17.41 -0.20
N TYR A 49 8.60 16.26 0.43
CA TYR A 49 7.29 15.67 0.54
C TYR A 49 6.62 15.96 1.89
N LYS A 50 7.27 16.62 2.86
CA LYS A 50 6.72 16.87 4.21
C LYS A 50 5.35 17.58 4.20
N ASP A 51 5.10 18.38 3.17
CA ASP A 51 3.85 19.10 3.01
C ASP A 51 2.83 18.36 2.13
N TYR A 52 3.11 17.12 1.73
CA TYR A 52 2.21 16.34 0.90
C TYR A 52 1.11 15.71 1.77
N LEU A 53 -0.13 15.83 1.29
CA LEU A 53 -1.28 15.14 1.84
C LEU A 53 -1.68 14.00 0.92
N LEU A 54 -1.75 12.79 1.48
CA LEU A 54 -2.35 11.63 0.85
C LEU A 54 -3.77 11.46 1.36
N LYS A 55 -4.74 11.55 0.46
CA LYS A 55 -6.14 11.23 0.74
C LYS A 55 -6.46 9.87 0.14
N ILE A 56 -6.81 8.93 0.99
CA ILE A 56 -7.21 7.57 0.61
C ILE A 56 -8.71 7.45 0.87
N ASP A 57 -9.49 7.14 -0.17
CA ASP A 57 -10.93 6.91 -0.10
C ASP A 57 -11.25 5.60 -0.82
N GLY A 58 -11.43 4.54 -0.04
CA GLY A 58 -11.45 3.18 -0.57
C GLY A 58 -10.14 2.90 -1.33
N ASN A 59 -10.25 2.49 -2.59
CA ASN A 59 -9.09 2.24 -3.45
C ASN A 59 -8.59 3.49 -4.20
N LYS A 60 -9.12 4.68 -3.96
CA LYS A 60 -8.69 5.90 -4.65
C LYS A 60 -7.70 6.68 -3.79
N VAL A 61 -6.60 7.11 -4.43
CA VAL A 61 -5.54 7.87 -3.79
C VAL A 61 -5.41 9.21 -4.51
N ARG A 62 -5.53 10.30 -3.75
CA ARG A 62 -5.22 11.66 -4.21
C ARG A 62 -4.01 12.18 -3.44
N ILE A 63 -3.03 12.69 -4.17
CA ILE A 63 -1.82 13.28 -3.60
C ILE A 63 -1.90 14.79 -3.83
N GLU A 64 -2.00 15.54 -2.74
CA GLU A 64 -1.99 17.01 -2.74
C GLU A 64 -0.59 17.46 -2.35
N ARG A 65 0.03 18.26 -3.22
CA ARG A 65 1.30 18.96 -3.01
C ARG A 65 0.98 20.42 -2.68
N PRO A 66 1.91 21.21 -2.11
CA PRO A 66 1.68 22.63 -1.81
C PRO A 66 1.08 23.42 -2.98
N ASP A 67 1.59 23.18 -4.20
CA ASP A 67 1.23 23.97 -5.38
C ASP A 67 0.38 23.22 -6.41
N SER A 68 0.01 21.96 -6.15
CA SER A 68 -0.69 21.14 -7.15
C SER A 68 -1.39 19.92 -6.56
N ILE A 69 -2.40 19.43 -7.26
CA ILE A 69 -3.05 18.14 -6.98
C ILE A 69 -2.71 17.19 -8.11
N LEU A 70 -2.14 16.03 -7.78
CA LEU A 70 -1.88 15.01 -8.79
C LEU A 70 -3.18 14.33 -9.25
N PRO A 71 -3.21 13.82 -10.49
CA PRO A 71 -4.29 12.95 -10.95
C PRO A 71 -4.56 11.81 -9.97
N VAL A 72 -5.83 11.45 -9.83
CA VAL A 72 -6.25 10.40 -8.89
C VAL A 72 -5.66 9.06 -9.32
N ALA A 73 -4.91 8.44 -8.41
CA ALA A 73 -4.34 7.11 -8.55
C ALA A 73 -5.28 6.06 -7.95
N THR A 74 -5.06 4.79 -8.30
CA THR A 74 -5.79 3.64 -7.76
C THR A 74 -4.84 2.74 -6.96
N LEU A 75 -5.23 2.40 -5.73
CA LEU A 75 -4.51 1.51 -4.82
C LEU A 75 -5.05 0.08 -4.92
N GLY A 76 -4.23 -0.83 -5.42
CA GLY A 76 -4.50 -2.26 -5.41
C GLY A 76 -3.90 -2.91 -4.18
N LEU A 77 -4.71 -3.30 -3.19
CA LEU A 77 -4.22 -4.09 -2.06
C LEU A 77 -4.05 -5.55 -2.47
N ARG A 78 -2.89 -6.13 -2.15
CA ARG A 78 -2.63 -7.56 -2.29
C ARG A 78 -2.61 -8.19 -0.90
N VAL A 79 -3.76 -8.74 -0.50
CA VAL A 79 -3.83 -9.55 0.71
C VAL A 79 -3.44 -10.97 0.35
N LYS A 80 -2.26 -11.41 0.82
CA LYS A 80 -1.90 -12.83 0.74
C LYS A 80 -2.84 -13.62 1.66
N PRO A 81 -3.50 -14.69 1.17
CA PRO A 81 -4.37 -15.52 2.00
C PRO A 81 -3.59 -16.04 3.22
N GLY A 82 -4.13 -15.84 4.43
CA GLY A 82 -3.54 -16.34 5.67
C GLY A 82 -2.52 -15.43 6.36
N ARG A 83 -2.23 -14.23 5.85
CA ARG A 83 -1.43 -13.24 6.60
C ARG A 83 -2.31 -12.48 7.59
N LEU A 84 -1.86 -12.42 8.84
CA LEU A 84 -2.47 -11.64 9.91
C LEU A 84 -2.26 -10.14 9.66
N LEU A 85 -3.15 -9.31 10.22
CA LEU A 85 -3.17 -7.85 10.06
C LEU A 85 -1.92 -7.12 10.59
N ASP A 86 -1.03 -7.84 11.27
CA ASP A 86 0.21 -7.33 11.87
C ASP A 86 1.44 -7.56 10.97
N GLU A 87 1.29 -8.33 9.89
CA GLU A 87 2.33 -8.53 8.88
C GLU A 87 2.33 -7.42 7.83
N PRO A 88 3.50 -7.11 7.20
CA PRO A 88 3.56 -6.19 6.08
C PRO A 88 2.58 -6.60 4.97
N MET A 89 1.63 -5.72 4.68
CA MET A 89 0.62 -5.91 3.64
C MET A 89 1.16 -5.37 2.32
N GLN A 90 0.91 -6.07 1.22
CA GLN A 90 1.42 -5.67 -0.08
C GLN A 90 0.43 -4.74 -0.78
N PHE A 91 0.95 -3.82 -1.60
CA PHE A 91 0.14 -2.98 -2.45
C PHE A 91 0.79 -2.70 -3.80
N ASP A 92 -0.07 -2.26 -4.72
CA ASP A 92 0.24 -1.67 -6.01
C ASP A 92 -0.43 -0.30 -6.12
N LEU A 93 0.24 0.65 -6.75
CA LEU A 93 -0.32 1.94 -7.11
C LEU A 93 -0.34 2.07 -8.62
N TYR A 94 -1.50 2.43 -9.15
CA TYR A 94 -1.75 2.68 -10.56
C TYR A 94 -2.07 4.16 -10.76
N ASP A 95 -1.51 4.79 -11.80
CA ASP A 95 -1.83 6.18 -12.14
C ASP A 95 -3.27 6.32 -12.71
N ALA A 96 -3.65 7.53 -13.09
CA ALA A 96 -4.96 7.82 -13.66
C ALA A 96 -5.21 7.14 -15.01
N GLN A 97 -4.14 6.75 -15.71
CA GLN A 97 -4.16 6.01 -16.97
C GLN A 97 -4.10 4.48 -16.74
N ASN A 98 -4.18 4.04 -15.49
CA ASN A 98 -4.09 2.64 -15.07
C ASN A 98 -2.72 1.98 -15.34
N ASN A 99 -1.66 2.78 -15.50
CA ASN A 99 -0.29 2.27 -15.54
C ASN A 99 0.20 2.00 -14.13
N HIS A 100 0.85 0.87 -13.93
CA HIS A 100 1.49 0.54 -12.66
C HIS A 100 2.69 1.47 -12.41
N VAL A 101 2.62 2.28 -11.36
CA VAL A 101 3.63 3.31 -11.04
C VAL A 101 4.49 2.96 -9.83
N TYR A 102 3.91 2.34 -8.80
CA TYR A 102 4.63 1.92 -7.59
C TYR A 102 4.11 0.59 -7.08
N GLN A 103 4.99 -0.18 -6.46
CA GLN A 103 4.65 -1.35 -5.65
C GLN A 103 5.38 -1.25 -4.32
N GLY A 104 4.82 -1.88 -3.28
CA GLY A 104 5.46 -1.86 -1.99
C GLY A 104 4.74 -2.68 -0.93
N ILE A 105 5.13 -2.43 0.31
CA ILE A 105 4.46 -2.94 1.51
C ILE A 105 4.01 -1.78 2.39
N TYR A 106 2.96 -1.99 3.15
CA TYR A 106 2.48 -1.04 4.15
C TYR A 106 2.11 -1.72 5.46
N ARG A 107 2.17 -0.95 6.54
CA ARG A 107 1.61 -1.33 7.84
C ARG A 107 0.98 -0.13 8.51
N LEU A 108 -0.04 -0.40 9.32
CA LEU A 108 -0.72 0.59 10.14
C LEU A 108 -0.31 0.36 11.60
N ASN A 109 0.32 1.35 12.21
CA ASN A 109 0.69 1.34 13.63
C ASN A 109 0.01 2.52 14.34
N GLY A 110 -1.17 2.27 14.92
CA GLY A 110 -1.99 3.32 15.53
C GLY A 110 -2.37 4.41 14.51
N SER A 111 -1.92 5.64 14.75
CA SER A 111 -2.15 6.80 13.88
C SER A 111 -1.05 7.02 12.85
N GLN A 112 -0.14 6.05 12.67
CA GLN A 112 0.96 6.12 11.71
C GLN A 112 0.79 5.05 10.63
N LEU A 113 0.82 5.49 9.37
CA LEU A 113 0.88 4.63 8.20
C LEU A 113 2.33 4.62 7.71
N GLU A 114 2.95 3.45 7.65
CA GLU A 114 4.29 3.29 7.08
C GLU A 114 4.18 2.57 5.73
N LEU A 115 4.82 3.13 4.70
CA LEU A 115 4.91 2.58 3.35
C LEU A 115 6.38 2.33 3.03
N CYS A 116 6.73 1.14 2.55
CA CYS A 116 8.05 0.88 1.98
C CYS A 116 7.88 0.63 0.48
N LEU A 117 8.32 1.59 -0.33
CA LEU A 117 8.19 1.59 -1.79
C LEU A 117 9.38 0.88 -2.42
N ALA A 118 9.12 0.07 -3.44
CA ALA A 118 10.17 -0.41 -4.34
C ALA A 118 10.82 0.76 -5.12
N PRO A 119 12.01 0.56 -5.70
CA PRO A 119 12.68 1.59 -6.49
C PRO A 119 11.81 2.10 -7.64
N TYR A 120 11.81 3.42 -7.84
CA TYR A 120 11.06 4.06 -8.92
C TYR A 120 11.49 3.52 -10.30
N GLY A 121 10.53 3.26 -11.18
CA GLY A 121 10.77 2.75 -12.53
C GLY A 121 10.94 1.24 -12.65
N LYS A 122 10.90 0.49 -11.54
CA LYS A 122 10.77 -0.97 -11.57
C LYS A 122 9.30 -1.35 -11.79
N THR A 123 8.97 -1.82 -12.98
CA THR A 123 7.62 -2.24 -13.36
C THR A 123 7.22 -3.55 -12.66
N ALA A 124 5.93 -3.89 -12.66
CA ALA A 124 5.37 -5.10 -12.03
C ALA A 124 5.89 -6.44 -12.60
N VAL A 125 6.75 -6.40 -13.63
CA VAL A 125 7.31 -7.58 -14.30
C VAL A 125 8.29 -8.31 -13.38
N ASP A 126 9.06 -7.57 -12.60
CA ASP A 126 9.93 -8.09 -11.54
C ASP A 126 9.33 -7.61 -10.22
N ASP A 127 8.71 -8.51 -9.44
CA ASP A 127 8.19 -8.19 -8.10
C ASP A 127 9.36 -7.79 -7.18
N ASN A 128 9.67 -6.49 -7.16
CA ASN A 128 10.76 -5.89 -6.40
C ASN A 128 10.25 -5.29 -5.08
N ARG A 129 9.12 -5.77 -4.56
CA ARG A 129 8.57 -5.24 -3.31
C ARG A 129 9.54 -5.47 -2.16
N PRO A 130 9.79 -4.47 -1.31
CA PRO A 130 10.56 -4.67 -0.09
C PRO A 130 9.91 -5.72 0.80
N GLU A 131 10.72 -6.54 1.44
CA GLU A 131 10.24 -7.54 2.41
C GLU A 131 10.00 -6.93 3.80
N ASN A 132 10.71 -5.85 4.13
CA ASN A 132 10.71 -5.20 5.44
C ASN A 132 10.70 -3.66 5.32
N PHE A 133 10.31 -2.97 6.40
CA PHE A 133 10.28 -1.51 6.50
C PHE A 133 11.65 -0.88 6.80
N ILE A 134 12.73 -1.52 6.36
CA ILE A 134 14.10 -1.04 6.55
C ILE A 134 14.73 -0.97 5.16
N PRO A 135 14.85 0.22 4.55
CA PRO A 135 15.61 0.40 3.33
C PRO A 135 17.05 -0.09 3.57
N LYS A 136 17.66 -0.76 2.61
CA LYS A 136 19.07 -1.14 2.66
C LYS A 136 19.86 -0.23 1.73
N THR A 137 21.11 0.07 2.08
CA THR A 137 21.99 0.82 1.17
C THR A 137 22.09 0.10 -0.18
N GLY A 138 21.78 0.83 -1.25
CA GLY A 138 21.85 0.35 -2.63
C GLY A 138 20.60 -0.39 -3.14
N ASP A 139 19.57 -0.64 -2.32
CA ASP A 139 18.34 -1.28 -2.81
C ASP A 139 17.39 -0.30 -3.49
N GLY A 140 17.51 1.00 -3.23
CA GLY A 140 16.68 2.07 -3.79
C GLY A 140 15.25 2.11 -3.24
N ALA A 141 14.94 1.30 -2.22
CA ALA A 141 13.63 1.29 -1.58
C ALA A 141 13.44 2.56 -0.76
N THR A 142 12.22 3.07 -0.71
CA THR A 142 11.91 4.29 0.04
C THR A 142 10.89 4.02 1.13
N LEU A 143 11.29 4.19 2.39
CA LEU A 143 10.40 4.16 3.54
C LEU A 143 9.76 5.54 3.71
N VAL A 144 8.45 5.63 3.56
CA VAL A 144 7.63 6.82 3.82
C VAL A 144 6.83 6.59 5.08
N ARG A 145 6.92 7.51 6.04
CA ARG A 145 6.06 7.53 7.22
C ARG A 145 5.04 8.63 7.07
N LEU A 146 3.78 8.31 7.30
CA LEU A 146 2.69 9.26 7.31
C LEU A 146 1.98 9.23 8.65
N HIS A 147 1.51 10.38 9.10
CA HIS A 147 0.65 10.47 10.27
C HIS A 147 -0.76 10.90 9.86
N TRP A 148 -1.75 10.41 10.60
CA TRP A 148 -3.14 10.75 10.37
C TRP A 148 -3.39 12.23 10.67
N VAL A 149 -4.01 12.95 9.74
CA VAL A 149 -4.45 14.32 9.94
C VAL A 149 -5.97 14.34 9.88
N ARG A 150 -6.60 14.41 11.05
CA ARG A 150 -8.06 14.49 11.18
C ARG A 150 -8.50 15.84 10.61
N ARG A 151 -9.47 15.84 9.70
CA ARG A 151 -10.30 17.02 9.41
C ARG A 151 -11.53 16.97 10.29
#